data_AF-A0A954MQH2-F1
#
_entry.id   AF-A0A954MQH2-F1
#
_cell.length_a   1.000
_cell.length_b   1.000
_cell.length_c   1.000
_cell.angle_alpha   90.00
_cell.angle_beta   90.00
_cell.angle_gamma   90.00
#
_symmetry.space_group_name_H-M   'P 1'
#
loop_
_entity.id
_entity.type
_entity.pdbx_description
1 polymer ?
#
loop_
_entity_poly.entity_id
_entity_poly.type
_entity_poly.pdbx_seq_one_letter_code
_entity_poly.pdbx_strand_id
1 'polypeptide(L)' 'MSQSPPSPTASPVRDPFVEQGLHLMVKPIGPICNLDCEYCYYLHKEELYPRNKSWRMSPQTLRQYIAQYFNAQPSGTA' A
#
# COMPACT_ATOMS: atom_id res chain seq x y z
N MET A 1 47.30 -17.81 -5.76
CA MET A 1 46.22 -17.31 -4.88
C MET A 1 44.90 -17.66 -5.55
N SER A 2 44.41 -18.88 -5.33
CA SER A 2 43.18 -19.38 -5.95
C SER A 2 42.01 -18.96 -5.07
N GLN A 3 41.21 -17.99 -5.51
CA GLN A 3 39.97 -17.61 -4.83
C GLN A 3 38.90 -18.63 -5.20
N SER A 4 38.38 -19.34 -4.20
CA SER A 4 37.26 -20.26 -4.32
C SER A 4 35.96 -19.53 -4.73
N PRO A 5 35.05 -20.18 -5.47
CA PRO A 5 33.75 -19.62 -5.80
C PRO A 5 32.87 -19.46 -4.55
N PRO A 6 31.93 -18.49 -4.52
CA PRO A 6 31.01 -18.32 -3.40
C PRO A 6 30.11 -19.56 -3.26
N SER A 7 29.98 -20.05 -2.03
CA SER A 7 29.18 -21.22 -1.67
C SER A 7 27.68 -21.01 -1.96
N PRO A 8 26.94 -22.03 -2.44
CA PRO A 8 25.51 -21.93 -2.79
C PRO A 8 24.55 -21.96 -1.60
N THR A 9 25.02 -21.70 -0.37
CA THR A 9 24.29 -21.90 0.89
C THR A 9 23.87 -20.59 1.57
N ALA A 10 23.55 -19.55 0.81
CA ALA A 10 22.75 -18.46 1.36
C ALA A 10 21.28 -18.91 1.37
N SER A 11 20.84 -19.49 2.49
CA SER A 11 19.41 -19.68 2.78
C SER A 11 18.67 -18.36 2.49
N PRO A 12 17.51 -18.38 1.79
CA PRO A 12 16.78 -17.16 1.53
C PRO A 12 16.48 -16.50 2.88
N VAL A 13 16.92 -15.26 3.05
CA VAL A 13 16.55 -14.45 4.21
C VAL A 13 15.04 -14.31 4.12
N ARG A 14 14.32 -15.07 4.96
CA ARG A 14 12.86 -15.04 5.03
C ARG A 14 12.48 -13.72 5.69
N ASP A 15 12.02 -12.76 4.90
CA ASP A 15 11.36 -11.58 5.42
C ASP A 15 9.95 -12.00 5.88
N PRO A 16 9.68 -11.98 7.20
CA PRO A 16 8.40 -12.44 7.73
C PRO A 16 7.21 -11.59 7.25
N PHE A 17 7.45 -10.36 6.76
CA PHE A 17 6.41 -9.50 6.21
C PHE A 17 6.01 -9.86 4.78
N VAL A 18 6.90 -10.50 4.01
CA VAL A 18 6.60 -10.91 2.63
C VAL A 18 5.72 -12.16 2.61
N GLU A 19 5.90 -13.08 3.56
CA GLU A 19 5.16 -14.35 3.65
C GLU A 19 3.69 -14.18 4.09
N GLN A 20 3.37 -13.14 4.87
CA GLN A 20 2.04 -12.97 5.47
C GLN A 20 1.06 -12.16 4.61
N GLY A 21 1.52 -11.60 3.48
CA GLY A 21 0.72 -10.72 2.63
C GLY A 21 0.51 -9.32 3.20
N LEU A 22 0.22 -8.37 2.30
CA LEU A 22 0.06 -6.96 2.63
C LEU A 22 -1.42 -6.57 2.55
N HIS A 23 -1.98 -6.04 3.65
CA HIS A 23 -3.32 -5.44 3.66
C HIS A 23 -3.20 -3.91 3.65
N LEU A 24 -3.78 -3.26 2.63
CA LEU A 24 -3.83 -1.80 2.54
C LEU A 24 -5.28 -1.30 2.54
N MET A 25 -5.53 -0.23 3.31
CA MET A 25 -6.79 0.51 3.26
C MET A 25 -6.54 1.87 2.59
N VAL A 26 -7.26 2.14 1.51
CA VAL A 26 -7.12 3.40 0.75
C VAL A 26 -8.40 4.22 0.81
N LYS A 27 -8.26 5.55 0.83
CA LYS A 27 -9.38 6.51 0.79
C LYS A 27 -9.38 7.22 -0.58
N PRO A 28 -10.04 6.67 -1.62
CA PRO A 28 -9.96 7.18 -2.99
C PRO A 28 -10.60 8.54 -3.19
N ILE A 29 -11.36 9.03 -2.20
CA ILE A 29 -11.96 10.35 -2.16
C ILE A 29 -11.51 11.13 -0.90
N GLY A 30 -10.36 10.81 -0.30
CA GLY A 30 -9.87 11.55 0.85
C GLY A 30 -10.80 11.48 2.09
N PRO A 31 -10.90 12.55 2.90
CA PRO A 31 -11.79 12.59 4.06
C PRO A 31 -13.24 13.00 3.75
N ILE A 32 -13.53 13.44 2.52
CA ILE A 32 -14.85 14.05 2.20
C ILE A 32 -15.97 13.02 2.22
N CYS A 33 -17.16 13.46 2.62
CA CYS A 33 -18.38 12.64 2.62
C CYS A 33 -19.59 13.54 2.36
N ASN A 34 -20.68 12.98 1.83
CA ASN A 34 -21.94 13.71 1.63
C ASN A 34 -22.88 13.63 2.86
N LEU A 35 -22.38 13.11 3.98
CA LEU A 35 -23.10 12.92 5.23
C LEU A 35 -22.37 13.63 6.37
N ASP A 36 -23.12 14.02 7.39
CA ASP A 36 -22.64 14.77 8.56
C ASP A 36 -22.85 13.96 9.85
N CYS A 37 -22.22 12.79 9.94
CA CYS A 37 -22.46 11.87 11.05
C CYS A 37 -21.76 12.35 12.33
N GLU A 38 -22.50 12.38 13.45
CA GLU A 38 -22.00 12.80 14.78
C GLU A 38 -20.77 12.00 15.26
N TYR A 39 -20.66 10.73 14.86
CA TYR A 39 -19.57 9.85 15.24
C TYR A 39 -18.44 9.75 14.20
N CYS A 40 -18.49 10.51 13.09
CA CYS A 40 -17.53 10.36 12.01
C CYS A 40 -16.18 10.99 12.36
N TYR A 41 -15.18 10.15 12.56
CA TYR A 41 -13.78 10.58 12.79
C TYR A 41 -13.21 11.47 11.66
N TYR A 42 -13.72 11.33 10.42
CA TYR A 42 -13.14 11.97 9.24
C TYR A 42 -13.77 13.30 8.84
N LEU A 43 -14.93 13.65 9.39
CA LEU A 43 -15.79 14.74 8.93
C LEU A 43 -15.06 16.09 8.79
N HIS A 44 -14.28 16.49 9.80
CA HIS A 44 -13.60 17.80 9.80
C HIS A 44 -12.14 17.75 9.31
N LYS A 45 -11.70 16.62 8.73
CA LYS A 45 -10.29 16.45 8.35
C LYS A 45 -9.92 17.18 7.05
N GLU A 46 -10.88 17.74 6.33
CA GLU A 46 -10.64 18.59 5.15
C GLU A 46 -9.77 19.81 5.48
N GLU A 47 -9.96 20.40 6.66
CA GLU A 47 -9.26 21.60 7.14
C GLU A 47 -7.75 21.39 7.30
N LEU A 48 -7.30 20.13 7.40
CA LEU A 48 -5.90 19.77 7.57
C LEU A 48 -5.10 19.83 6.25
N TYR A 49 -5.76 20.03 5.11
CA TYR A 49 -5.13 19.97 3.79
C TYR A 49 -5.38 21.23 2.96
N PRO A 50 -4.51 21.53 1.97
CA PRO A 50 -4.71 22.68 1.09
C PRO A 50 -6.03 22.59 0.32
N ARG A 51 -6.83 23.68 0.37
CA ARG A 51 -8.20 23.75 -0.19
C ARG A 51 -8.31 23.54 -1.72
N ASN A 52 -7.18 23.50 -2.43
CA ASN A 52 -7.14 23.53 -3.89
C ASN A 52 -6.76 22.18 -4.51
N LYS A 53 -6.93 21.07 -3.78
CA LYS A 53 -6.63 19.72 -4.28
C LYS A 53 -7.90 18.93 -4.59
N SER A 54 -7.90 18.24 -5.74
CA SER A 54 -8.89 17.21 -6.02
C SER A 54 -8.68 16.04 -5.05
N TRP A 55 -9.71 15.75 -4.25
CA TRP A 55 -9.73 14.57 -3.38
C TRP A 55 -9.83 13.25 -4.13
N ARG A 56 -10.38 13.29 -5.35
CA ARG A 56 -10.59 12.11 -6.16
C ARG A 56 -9.26 11.57 -6.67
N MET A 57 -9.00 10.31 -6.33
CA MET A 57 -7.91 9.53 -6.91
C MET A 57 -8.07 9.46 -8.43
N SER A 58 -6.98 9.76 -9.15
CA SER A 58 -7.00 9.69 -10.61
C SER A 58 -7.09 8.23 -11.10
N PRO A 59 -7.65 7.97 -12.28
CA PRO A 59 -7.65 6.62 -12.87
C PRO A 59 -6.24 6.03 -13.05
N GLN A 60 -5.24 6.88 -13.30
CA GLN A 60 -3.85 6.47 -13.40
C GLN A 60 -3.32 5.97 -12.05
N THR A 61 -3.57 6.72 -10.98
CA THR A 61 -3.19 6.34 -9.61
C THR A 61 -3.88 5.05 -9.19
N LEU A 62 -5.17 4.89 -9.50
CA LEU A 62 -5.91 3.65 -9.21
C LEU A 62 -5.28 2.43 -9.90
N ARG A 63 -4.91 2.56 -11.19
CA ARG A 63 -4.23 1.47 -11.91
C ARG A 63 -2.89 1.11 -11.27
N GLN A 64 -2.09 2.11 -10.90
CA GLN A 64 -0.81 1.89 -10.24
C GLN A 64 -0.98 1.24 -8.87
N TYR A 65 -1.95 1.70 -8.08
CA TYR A 65 -2.30 1.11 -6.79
C TYR A 65 -2.62 -0.38 -6.92
N ILE A 66 -3.50 -0.75 -7.85
CA ILE A 66 -3.90 -2.15 -8.08
C ILE A 66 -2.68 -2.99 -8.49
N ALA A 67 -1.90 -2.52 -9.46
CA ALA A 67 -0.71 -3.25 -9.94
C ALA A 67 0.32 -3.47 -8.82
N GLN A 68 0.61 -2.44 -8.03
CA GLN A 68 1.55 -2.53 -6.90
C GLN A 68 1.01 -3.44 -5.80
N TYR A 69 -0.28 -3.36 -5.49
CA TYR A 69 -0.91 -4.20 -4.48
C TYR A 69 -0.79 -5.68 -4.83
N PHE A 70 -1.07 -6.07 -6.08
CA PHE A 70 -0.89 -7.44 -6.55
C PHE A 70 0.55 -7.91 -6.49
N ASN A 71 1.49 -7.09 -6.97
CA ASN A 71 2.91 -7.44 -6.98
C ASN A 71 3.51 -7.58 -5.57
N ALA A 72 2.89 -6.95 -4.57
CA ALA A 72 3.33 -7.02 -3.17
C ALA A 72 2.78 -8.24 -2.43
N GLN A 73 1.83 -9.00 -3.00
CA GLN A 73 1.33 -10.20 -2.35
C GLN A 73 2.30 -11.37 -2.54
N PRO A 74 2.48 -12.24 -1.52
CA PRO A 74 3.21 -13.48 -1.70
C PRO A 74 2.58 -14.31 -2.81
N SER A 75 3.43 -14.88 -3.67
CA SER A 75 3.01 -15.91 -4.61
C SER A 75 2.70 -17.15 -3.77
N GLY A 76 1.42 -17.47 -3.58
CA GLY A 76 1.00 -18.52 -2.66
C GLY A 76 1.82 -19.80 -2.83
N THR A 77 2.55 -20.19 -1.79
CA THR A 77 3.04 -21.55 -1.63
C THR A 77 1.85 -22.40 -1.22
N ALA A 78 1.22 -23.03 -2.21
CA ALA A 78 0.33 -24.17 -1.98
C ALA A 78 1.16 -25.41 -1.61
#